data_AF-A0A6N7QZB1-F1
#
_entry.id   AF-A0A6N7QZB1-F1
#
_cell.length_a   1.000
_cell.length_b   1.000
_cell.length_c   1.000
_cell.angle_alpha   90.00
_cell.angle_beta   90.00
_cell.angle_gamma   90.00
#
_symmetry.space_group_name_H-M   'P 1'
#
loop_
_entity.id
_entity.type
_entity.pdbx_description
1 polymer ?
#
loop_
_entity_poly.entity_id
_entity_poly.type
_entity_poly.pdbx_seq_one_letter_code
_entity_poly.pdbx_strand_id
1 'polypeptide(L)'
;MSRATEVEESSELSEDMLKKYYDLNLQKKELEKEMNQIKKQIHHCLDDKFGKQQKAEVQLGKYKAQRIIRASVHYNQEKTVQKLEELNLEDFILQVKQPDTEKLEAAMKIDLVNEEEFQDCKTNKLSQAITVKELSM
;
A
#
# COMPACT_ATOMS: atom_id res chain seq x y z
N MET A 1 -9.79 -30.62 -0.79
CA MET A 1 -8.74 -31.19 -1.65
C MET A 1 -7.81 -30.06 -2.03
N SER A 2 -6.72 -29.92 -1.27
CA SER A 2 -5.74 -28.85 -1.45
C SER A 2 -4.74 -29.31 -2.50
N ARG A 3 -4.75 -28.69 -3.68
CA ARG A 3 -3.73 -28.94 -4.70
C ARG A 3 -2.47 -28.17 -4.30
N ALA A 4 -1.67 -28.78 -3.43
CA ALA A 4 -0.29 -28.38 -3.23
C ALA A 4 0.39 -28.54 -4.59
N THR A 5 0.79 -27.42 -5.20
CA THR A 5 1.61 -27.46 -6.41
C THR A 5 3.03 -27.47 -5.90
N GLU A 6 3.66 -28.64 -5.94
CA GLU A 6 5.10 -28.79 -5.74
C GLU A 6 5.80 -27.91 -6.77
N VAL A 7 6.54 -26.90 -6.29
CA VAL A 7 7.39 -26.08 -7.14
C VAL A 7 8.71 -26.82 -7.20
N GLU A 8 8.95 -27.54 -8.29
CA GLU A 8 10.27 -28.10 -8.58
C GLU A 8 11.28 -26.94 -8.71
N GLU A 9 12.38 -27.01 -7.94
CA GLU A 9 13.48 -26.05 -7.99
C GLU A 9 14.29 -26.25 -9.28
N SER A 10 13.77 -25.77 -10.41
CA SER A 10 14.51 -25.69 -11.67
C SER A 10 15.36 -24.41 -11.69
N SER A 11 16.68 -24.55 -11.81
CA SER A 11 17.65 -23.44 -11.85
C SER A 11 17.61 -22.55 -13.12
N GLU A 12 16.70 -22.83 -14.07
CA GLU A 12 16.57 -22.09 -15.31
C GLU A 12 15.15 -21.53 -15.47
N LEU A 13 15.04 -20.25 -15.87
CA LEU A 13 13.76 -19.62 -16.20
C LEU A 13 13.26 -20.18 -17.54
N SER A 14 12.07 -20.79 -17.54
CA SER A 14 11.44 -21.29 -18.76
C SER A 14 10.34 -20.36 -19.27
N GLU A 15 10.12 -20.36 -20.59
CA GLU A 15 9.01 -19.63 -21.22
C GLU A 15 7.67 -20.10 -20.65
N ASP A 16 7.50 -21.41 -20.43
CA ASP A 16 6.31 -22.00 -19.82
C ASP A 16 6.07 -21.47 -18.39
N MET A 17 7.14 -21.26 -17.61
CA MET A 17 7.03 -20.67 -16.26
C MET A 17 6.55 -19.21 -16.35
N LEU A 18 7.11 -18.40 -17.26
CA LEU A 18 6.71 -17.01 -17.46
C LEU A 18 5.26 -16.91 -17.95
N LYS A 19 4.87 -17.75 -18.90
CA LYS A 19 3.50 -17.82 -19.43
C LYS A 19 2.51 -18.19 -18.33
N LYS A 20 2.79 -19.24 -17.56
CA LYS A 20 1.95 -19.65 -16.42
C LYS A 20 1.82 -18.54 -15.39
N TYR A 21 2.92 -17.85 -15.06
CA TYR A 21 2.89 -16.72 -14.14
C TYR A 21 2.03 -15.56 -14.68
N TYR A 22 2.16 -15.23 -15.97
CA TYR A 22 1.37 -14.19 -16.63
C TYR A 22 -0.14 -14.51 -16.59
N ASP A 23 -0.51 -15.73 -16.95
CA ASP A 23 -1.91 -16.19 -16.94
C ASP A 23 -2.50 -16.17 -15.52
N LEU A 24 -1.74 -16.64 -14.52
CA LEU A 24 -2.15 -16.57 -13.11
C LEU A 24 -2.31 -15.13 -12.63
N ASN A 25 -1.46 -14.21 -13.08
CA ASN A 25 -1.57 -12.80 -12.72
C ASN A 25 -2.81 -12.14 -13.36
N LEU A 26 -3.19 -12.54 -14.57
CA LEU A 26 -4.44 -12.11 -15.20
C LEU A 26 -5.66 -12.66 -14.44
N GLN A 27 -5.66 -13.96 -14.14
CA GLN A 27 -6.74 -14.59 -13.37
C GLN A 27 -6.89 -13.97 -11.98
N LYS A 28 -5.78 -13.68 -11.30
CA LYS A 28 -5.78 -12.98 -10.02
C LYS A 28 -6.49 -11.62 -10.13
N LYS A 29 -6.19 -10.83 -11.17
CA LYS A 29 -6.83 -9.53 -11.39
C LYS A 29 -8.34 -9.67 -11.65
N GLU A 30 -8.76 -10.67 -12.41
CA GLU A 30 -10.18 -10.93 -12.64
C GLU A 30 -10.90 -11.35 -11.34
N LEU A 31 -10.31 -12.27 -10.57
CA LEU A 31 -10.84 -12.67 -9.26
C LEU A 31 -10.91 -11.48 -8.28
N GLU A 32 -9.91 -10.60 -8.28
CA GLU A 32 -9.92 -9.37 -7.49
C GLU A 32 -11.06 -8.43 -7.92
N LYS A 33 -11.36 -8.32 -9.23
CA LYS A 33 -12.49 -7.52 -9.72
C LYS A 33 -13.82 -8.12 -9.26
N GLU A 34 -14.02 -9.42 -9.43
CA GLU A 34 -15.24 -10.11 -8.99
C GLU A 34 -15.45 -9.97 -7.47
N MET A 35 -14.40 -10.18 -6.68
CA MET A 35 -14.45 -10.02 -5.23
C MET A 35 -14.79 -8.58 -4.84
N ASN A 36 -14.26 -7.59 -5.55
CA ASN A 36 -14.60 -6.18 -5.34
C ASN A 36 -16.05 -5.86 -5.71
N GLN A 37 -16.62 -6.49 -6.74
CA GLN A 37 -18.03 -6.34 -7.09
C GLN A 37 -18.94 -6.91 -5.99
N ILE A 38 -18.66 -8.13 -5.52
CA ILE A 38 -19.40 -8.76 -4.41
C ILE A 38 -19.30 -7.92 -3.15
N LYS A 39 -18.10 -7.42 -2.83
CA LYS A 39 -17.89 -6.50 -1.69
C LYS A 39 -18.79 -5.27 -1.77
N LYS A 40 -18.91 -4.64 -2.94
CA LYS A 40 -19.81 -3.49 -3.16
C LYS A 40 -21.28 -3.87 -2.93
N GLN A 41 -21.71 -5.05 -3.40
CA GLN A 41 -23.07 -5.54 -3.17
C GLN A 41 -23.35 -5.79 -1.68
N ILE A 42 -22.40 -6.38 -0.95
CA ILE A 42 -22.51 -6.58 0.50
C ILE A 42 -22.63 -5.22 1.20
N HIS A 43 -21.80 -4.24 0.85
CA HIS A 43 -21.90 -2.89 1.41
C HIS A 43 -23.28 -2.27 1.14
N HIS A 44 -23.79 -2.34 -0.08
CA HIS A 44 -25.12 -1.82 -0.42
C HIS A 44 -26.24 -2.48 0.41
N CYS A 45 -26.22 -3.81 0.52
CA CYS A 45 -27.19 -4.54 1.35
C CYS A 45 -27.11 -4.17 2.83
N LEU A 46 -25.90 -3.97 3.37
CA LEU A 46 -25.71 -3.51 4.75
C LEU A 46 -26.10 -2.04 4.93
N ASP A 47 -25.92 -1.20 3.91
CA ASP A 47 -26.34 0.20 3.92
C ASP A 47 -27.87 0.32 3.97
N ASP A 48 -28.59 -0.50 3.20
CA ASP A 48 -30.06 -0.50 3.18
C ASP A 48 -30.66 -1.04 4.49
N LYS A 49 -30.01 -2.03 5.12
CA LYS A 49 -30.51 -2.67 6.35
C LYS A 49 -30.10 -1.96 7.64
N PHE A 50 -28.86 -1.47 7.71
CA PHE A 50 -28.26 -0.93 8.94
C PHE A 50 -27.82 0.54 8.80
N GLY A 51 -27.91 1.15 7.60
CA GLY A 51 -27.48 2.52 7.34
C GLY A 51 -26.00 2.62 6.95
N LYS A 52 -25.63 3.67 6.20
CA LYS A 52 -24.31 3.81 5.53
C LYS A 52 -23.08 3.91 6.44
N GLN A 53 -23.24 4.34 7.69
CA GLN A 53 -22.12 4.63 8.60
C GLN A 53 -22.17 3.84 9.92
N GLN A 54 -22.97 2.79 9.98
CA GLN A 54 -23.12 2.00 11.21
C GLN A 54 -22.23 0.75 11.17
N LYS A 55 -21.78 0.27 12.32
CA LYS A 55 -21.24 -1.08 12.40
C LYS A 55 -22.37 -2.06 12.12
N ALA A 56 -22.11 -3.08 11.31
CA ALA A 56 -23.12 -4.07 10.96
C ALA A 56 -22.51 -5.46 10.99
N GLU A 57 -23.29 -6.43 11.45
CA GLU A 57 -22.90 -7.82 11.48
C GLU A 57 -24.06 -8.65 10.95
N VAL A 58 -23.76 -9.53 9.99
CA VAL A 58 -24.75 -10.42 9.40
C VAL A 58 -24.16 -11.81 9.31
N GLN A 59 -24.91 -12.80 9.79
CA GLN A 59 -24.59 -14.22 9.61
C GLN A 59 -25.62 -14.84 8.68
N LEU A 60 -25.16 -15.46 7.59
CA LEU A 60 -25.98 -16.20 6.64
C LEU A 60 -25.38 -17.61 6.48
N GLY A 61 -26.06 -18.59 7.09
CA GLY A 61 -25.59 -19.97 7.13
C GLY A 61 -24.22 -20.08 7.81
N LYS A 62 -23.21 -20.52 7.04
CA LYS A 62 -21.83 -20.72 7.50
C LYS A 62 -20.95 -19.47 7.38
N TYR A 63 -21.47 -18.38 6.80
CA TYR A 63 -20.69 -17.18 6.52
C TYR A 63 -21.12 -16.02 7.41
N LYS A 64 -20.14 -15.23 7.84
CA LYS A 64 -20.33 -14.06 8.68
C LYS A 64 -19.67 -12.85 8.03
N ALA A 65 -20.44 -11.79 7.79
CA ALA A 65 -19.97 -10.51 7.29
C ALA A 65 -20.02 -9.47 8.41
N GLN A 66 -18.90 -8.82 8.70
CA GLN A 66 -18.79 -7.74 9.67
C GLN A 66 -18.29 -6.46 8.98
N ARG A 67 -19.07 -5.38 9.05
CA ARG A 67 -18.67 -4.05 8.61
C ARG A 67 -18.05 -3.29 9.76
N ILE A 68 -16.76 -3.00 9.63
CA ILE A 68 -16.01 -2.15 10.55
C ILE A 68 -15.99 -0.73 9.96
N ILE A 69 -16.46 0.24 10.75
CA ILE A 69 -16.33 1.66 10.41
C ILE A 69 -15.10 2.20 11.13
N ARG A 70 -14.14 2.74 10.38
CA ARG A 70 -12.98 3.47 10.90
C ARG A 70 -13.17 4.94 10.53
N ALA A 71 -13.31 5.80 11.53
CA ALA A 71 -13.32 7.24 11.32
C ALA A 71 -11.88 7.76 11.48
N SER A 72 -11.40 8.50 10.48
CA SER A 72 -10.14 9.23 10.57
C SER A 72 -10.43 10.71 10.37
N VAL A 73 -10.02 11.54 11.32
CA VAL A 73 -10.08 12.99 11.16
C VAL A 73 -8.81 13.40 10.41
N HIS A 74 -8.98 14.09 9.28
CA HIS A 74 -7.88 14.73 8.58
C HIS A 74 -8.03 16.24 8.71
N TYR A 75 -6.96 16.88 9.17
CA TYR A 75 -6.81 18.32 9.13
C TYR A 75 -6.08 18.70 7.85
N ASN A 76 -6.54 19.74 7.16
CA ASN A 76 -5.73 20.32 6.09
C ASN A 76 -4.54 21.01 6.76
N GLN A 77 -3.33 20.52 6.50
CA GLN A 77 -2.13 20.96 7.20
C GLN A 77 -1.92 22.48 7.06
N GLU A 78 -1.94 23.01 5.83
CA GLU A 78 -1.72 24.45 5.59
C GLU A 78 -2.76 25.32 6.29
N LYS A 79 -4.06 25.04 6.08
CA LYS A 79 -5.14 25.83 6.71
C LYS A 79 -5.12 25.72 8.22
N THR A 80 -4.74 24.57 8.76
CA THR A 80 -4.70 24.36 10.21
C THR A 80 -3.50 25.09 10.82
N VAL A 81 -2.32 25.01 10.20
CA VAL A 81 -1.14 25.79 10.62
C VAL A 81 -1.43 27.28 10.57
N GLN A 82 -1.97 27.80 9.46
CA GLN A 82 -2.38 29.20 9.36
C GLN A 82 -3.36 29.60 10.47
N LYS A 83 -4.35 28.75 10.77
CA LYS A 83 -5.30 29.03 11.85
C LYS A 83 -4.66 28.99 13.24
N LEU A 84 -3.70 28.11 13.45
CA LEU A 84 -2.94 28.04 14.70
C LEU A 84 -2.06 29.29 14.85
N GLU A 85 -1.41 29.76 13.78
CA GLU A 85 -0.65 31.02 13.76
C GLU A 85 -1.54 32.24 14.04
N GLU A 86 -2.70 32.34 13.38
CA GLU A 86 -3.69 33.42 13.63
C GLU A 86 -4.15 33.47 15.09
N LEU A 87 -4.23 32.32 15.76
CA LEU A 87 -4.67 32.20 17.15
C LEU A 87 -3.50 32.25 18.15
N ASN A 88 -2.26 32.49 17.68
CA ASN A 88 -1.03 32.43 18.48
C ASN A 88 -0.86 31.11 19.25
N LEU A 89 -1.30 30.00 18.64
CA LEU A 89 -1.22 28.63 19.18
C LEU A 89 0.01 27.89 18.64
N GLU A 90 1.18 28.51 18.78
CA GLU A 90 2.45 28.01 18.23
C GLU A 90 2.89 26.68 18.86
N ASP A 91 2.52 26.40 20.11
CA ASP A 91 2.82 25.13 20.79
C ASP A 91 2.22 23.90 20.10
N PHE A 92 1.21 24.10 19.24
CA PHE A 92 0.56 23.04 18.45
C PHE A 92 1.16 22.89 17.05
N ILE A 93 2.18 23.68 16.71
CA ILE A 93 2.91 23.62 15.44
C ILE A 93 4.23 22.89 15.69
N LEU A 94 4.40 21.73 15.05
CA LEU A 94 5.61 20.93 15.19
C LEU A 94 6.78 21.55 14.40
N GLN A 95 7.82 22.00 15.09
CA GLN A 95 9.11 22.32 14.49
C GLN A 95 9.93 21.04 14.33
N VAL A 96 9.90 20.44 13.14
CA VAL A 96 10.58 19.16 12.90
C VAL A 96 11.99 19.40 12.35
N LYS A 97 13.01 18.91 13.07
CA LYS A 97 14.39 18.81 12.55
C LYS A 97 14.50 17.56 11.68
N GLN A 98 14.40 17.72 10.37
CA GLN A 98 14.58 16.64 9.40
C GLN A 98 15.85 16.87 8.58
N PRO A 99 16.64 15.82 8.30
CA PRO A 99 17.76 15.94 7.38
C PRO A 99 17.24 16.22 5.96
N ASP A 100 17.83 17.20 5.31
CA ASP A 100 17.60 17.46 3.88
C ASP A 100 18.45 16.46 3.09
N THR A 101 17.89 15.27 2.86
CA THR A 101 18.61 14.17 2.20
C THR A 101 18.93 14.51 0.75
N GLU A 102 18.12 15.32 0.07
CA GLU A 102 18.40 15.76 -1.30
C GLU A 102 19.66 16.64 -1.36
N LYS A 103 19.76 17.64 -0.48
CA LYS A 103 20.97 18.47 -0.39
C LYS A 103 22.18 17.69 0.09
N LEU A 104 22.00 16.78 1.04
CA LEU A 104 23.08 15.94 1.55
C LEU A 104 23.68 15.06 0.44
N GLU A 105 22.83 14.38 -0.33
CA GLU A 105 23.26 13.54 -1.46
C GLU A 105 23.89 14.39 -2.60
N ALA A 106 23.35 15.59 -2.85
CA ALA A 106 23.95 16.51 -3.81
C ALA A 106 25.35 16.97 -3.37
N ALA A 107 25.54 17.25 -2.08
CA ALA A 107 26.82 17.63 -1.50
C ALA A 107 27.84 16.48 -1.51
N MET A 108 27.40 15.23 -1.30
CA MET A 108 28.26 14.05 -1.44
C MET A 108 28.76 13.87 -2.87
N LYS A 109 27.90 14.09 -3.88
CA LYS A 109 28.26 13.93 -5.30
C LYS A 109 29.28 14.95 -5.82
N ILE A 110 29.42 16.09 -5.15
CA ILE A 110 30.40 17.14 -5.49
C ILE A 110 31.61 17.14 -4.54
N ASP A 111 31.80 16.05 -3.79
CA ASP A 111 32.87 15.88 -2.79
C ASP A 111 32.92 16.97 -1.71
N LEU A 112 31.80 17.67 -1.47
CA LEU A 112 31.68 18.67 -0.41
C LEU A 112 31.46 18.02 0.96
N VAL A 113 30.83 16.85 0.97
CA VAL A 113 30.57 16.04 2.17
C VAL A 113 31.08 14.63 1.91
N ASN A 114 31.83 14.08 2.87
CA ASN A 114 32.41 12.76 2.71
C ASN A 114 31.35 11.68 2.95
N GLU A 115 31.07 10.86 1.94
CA GLU A 115 30.00 9.85 2.02
C GLU A 115 30.28 8.79 3.10
N GLU A 116 31.56 8.48 3.34
CA GLU A 116 31.99 7.50 4.35
C GLU A 116 31.54 7.85 5.77
N GLU A 117 31.44 9.15 6.09
CA GLU A 117 31.03 9.64 7.41
C GLU A 117 29.54 9.43 7.71
N PHE A 118 28.73 9.06 6.70
CA PHE A 118 27.28 8.88 6.83
C PHE A 118 26.84 7.44 6.55
N GLN A 119 27.77 6.50 6.39
CA GLN A 119 27.44 5.10 6.06
C GLN A 119 26.61 4.41 7.16
N ASP A 120 26.88 4.72 8.43
CA ASP A 120 26.12 4.26 9.58
C ASP A 120 24.70 4.84 9.65
N CYS A 121 24.45 5.95 8.94
CA CYS A 121 23.13 6.58 8.82
C CYS A 121 22.32 6.04 7.63
N LYS A 122 22.92 5.29 6.69
CA LYS A 122 22.24 4.76 5.50
C LYS A 122 21.74 3.33 5.76
N THR A 123 20.43 3.11 5.59
CA THR A 123 19.85 1.76 5.53
C THR A 123 19.45 1.43 4.10
N ASN A 124 20.25 0.60 3.44
CA ASN A 124 19.96 0.12 2.09
C ASN A 124 19.08 -1.13 2.15
N LYS A 125 17.77 -0.96 1.91
CA LYS A 125 16.84 -2.08 1.77
C LYS A 125 16.64 -2.41 0.30
N LEU A 126 17.17 -3.56 -0.14
CA LEU A 126 16.85 -4.11 -1.45
C LEU A 126 15.53 -4.88 -1.38
N SER A 127 14.54 -4.45 -2.16
CA SER A 127 13.30 -5.20 -2.38
C SER A 127 13.25 -5.73 -3.80
N GLN A 128 13.06 -7.03 -3.96
CA GLN A 128 12.89 -7.66 -5.26
C GLN A 128 11.42 -7.60 -5.66
N ALA A 129 11.15 -7.21 -6.90
CA ALA A 129 9.83 -7.22 -7.51
C ALA A 129 9.92 -7.90 -8.87
N ILE A 130 8.94 -8.74 -9.19
CA ILE A 130 8.86 -9.46 -10.47
C ILE A 130 7.65 -8.93 -11.24
N THR A 131 7.85 -8.59 -12.50
CA THR A 131 6.79 -8.19 -13.43
C THR A 131 7.01 -8.93 -14.74
N VAL A 132 6.02 -9.72 -15.15
CA VAL A 132 6.00 -10.39 -16.46
C VAL A 132 4.99 -9.69 -17.35
N LYS A 133 5.40 -9.31 -18.56
CA LYS A 133 4.56 -8.68 -19.58
C LYS A 133 4.74 -9.41 -20.90
N GLU A 134 3.66 -9.54 -21.65
CA GLU A 134 3.71 -9.98 -23.03
C GLU A 134 4.34 -8.87 -23.89
N LEU A 135 5.32 -9.22 -24.71
CA LEU A 135 5.89 -8.31 -25.69
C LEU A 135 5.14 -8.50 -27.00
N SER A 136 4.46 -7.47 -27.48
CA SER A 136 3.93 -7.47 -28.84
C SER A 136 5.09 -7.41 -29.82
N MET A 137 5.18 -8.38 -30.73
CA MET A 137 5.97 -8.24 -31.96
C MET A 137 5.20 -7.43 -33.00
#